data_AF-A0A2D6VHB5-F1
#
_entry.id   AF-A0A2D6VHB5-F1
#
_cell.length_a   1.000
_cell.length_b   1.000
_cell.length_c   1.000
_cell.angle_alpha   90.00
_cell.angle_beta   90.00
_cell.angle_gamma   90.00
#
_symmetry.space_group_name_H-M   'P 1'
#
loop_
_entity.id
_entity.type
_entity.pdbx_description
1 polymer ?
#
loop_
_entity_poly.entity_id
_entity_poly.type
_entity_poly.pdbx_seq_one_letter_code
_entity_poly.pdbx_strand_id
1 'polypeptide(L)'
;MKKNSEREPDLIQYRLEYSLNDDLPSERFFMATDPRDALSQLAYSCIKHIPVDSLSENEQDCFVKAFSNPTKPFLEKPDLLEVPKPIPDIDFPEPEPAPPATDEKSLDESNQDDFSEDGFVDIQDTESAVATPDLQPKPDPAAEHKLKQEERLAEIVKIEKQNQELLERYEKLNNKTRRIMEWFTPRIEIMTFEEHNRWTDSWTSIEYPLEPNEEDDSPNLEDSQVEKDPIG
;
A
#
# COMPACT_ATOMS: atom_id res chain seq x y z
N MET A 1 -6.42 -20.51 34.05
CA MET A 1 -6.07 -20.20 32.66
C MET A 1 -5.08 -21.26 32.18
N LYS A 2 -5.53 -22.27 31.45
CA LYS A 2 -4.63 -23.25 30.82
C LYS A 2 -4.20 -22.62 29.49
N LYS A 3 -2.92 -22.26 29.37
CA LYS A 3 -2.34 -21.90 28.07
C LYS A 3 -2.38 -23.17 27.23
N ASN A 4 -3.20 -23.18 26.18
CA ASN A 4 -3.10 -24.22 25.16
C ASN A 4 -1.71 -24.07 24.55
N SER A 5 -0.85 -25.05 24.80
CA SER A 5 0.39 -25.20 24.06
C SER A 5 -0.02 -25.49 22.63
N GLU A 6 0.15 -24.53 21.71
CA GLU A 6 0.13 -24.81 20.28
C GLU A 6 1.18 -25.89 20.02
N ARG A 7 0.71 -27.10 19.78
CA ARG A 7 1.55 -28.23 19.41
C ARG A 7 1.94 -28.00 17.95
N GLU A 8 3.23 -28.14 17.63
CA GLU A 8 3.69 -28.07 16.24
C GLU A 8 2.82 -28.99 15.37
N PRO A 9 2.36 -28.53 14.20
CA PRO A 9 1.51 -29.34 13.34
C PRO A 9 2.28 -30.59 12.90
N ASP A 10 1.72 -31.76 13.19
CA ASP A 10 2.34 -33.03 12.82
C ASP A 10 2.39 -33.14 11.29
N LEU A 11 3.57 -33.35 10.71
CA LEU A 11 3.71 -33.67 9.29
C LEU A 11 3.11 -35.04 9.01
N ILE A 12 2.20 -35.14 8.06
CA ILE A 12 1.53 -36.37 7.64
C ILE A 12 1.97 -36.72 6.21
N GLN A 13 2.06 -38.02 5.92
CA GLN A 13 2.35 -38.49 4.58
C GLN A 13 1.05 -38.62 3.77
N TYR A 14 1.04 -38.01 2.59
CA TYR A 14 -0.06 -38.12 1.63
C TYR A 14 0.39 -38.85 0.38
N ARG A 15 -0.54 -39.59 -0.22
CA ARG A 15 -0.38 -40.28 -1.50
C ARG A 15 -1.39 -39.74 -2.48
N LEU A 16 -0.89 -39.24 -3.61
CA LEU A 16 -1.71 -38.74 -4.71
C LEU A 16 -1.36 -39.48 -5.98
N GLU A 17 -2.37 -40.05 -6.63
CA GLU A 17 -2.31 -40.58 -7.98
C GLU A 17 -3.07 -39.63 -8.90
N TYR A 18 -2.42 -39.14 -9.94
CA TYR A 18 -3.03 -38.19 -10.86
C TYR A 18 -2.63 -38.45 -12.31
N SER A 19 -3.51 -38.06 -13.24
CA SER A 19 -3.20 -37.98 -14.67
C SER A 19 -3.21 -36.50 -15.09
N LEU A 20 -2.38 -36.14 -16.08
CA LEU A 20 -2.34 -34.80 -16.65
C LEU A 20 -2.40 -34.91 -18.17
N ASN A 21 -3.36 -34.24 -18.81
CA ASN A 21 -3.62 -34.32 -20.26
C ASN A 21 -3.88 -35.74 -20.77
N ASP A 22 -4.61 -36.56 -20.00
CA ASP A 22 -4.88 -37.97 -20.33
C ASP A 22 -3.60 -38.83 -20.52
N ASP A 23 -2.48 -38.41 -19.93
CA ASP A 23 -1.24 -39.20 -19.89
C ASP A 23 -1.33 -40.33 -18.84
N LEU A 24 -0.32 -41.20 -18.79
CA LEU A 24 -0.24 -42.28 -17.82
C LEU A 24 -0.32 -41.74 -16.37
N PRO A 25 -1.13 -42.36 -15.51
CA PRO A 25 -1.22 -41.98 -14.10
C PRO A 25 0.14 -42.00 -13.42
N SER A 26 0.40 -40.96 -12.64
CA SER A 26 1.61 -40.79 -11.85
C SER A 26 1.28 -40.78 -10.37
N GLU A 27 1.98 -41.62 -9.61
CA GLU A 27 1.88 -41.65 -8.15
C GLU A 27 2.98 -40.76 -7.53
N ARG A 28 2.59 -39.95 -6.54
CA ARG A 28 3.48 -39.10 -5.75
C ARG A 28 3.15 -39.18 -4.27
N PHE A 29 4.19 -39.03 -3.46
CA PHE A 29 4.10 -38.98 -2.02
C PHE A 29 4.58 -37.61 -1.53
N PHE A 30 3.81 -36.99 -0.64
CA PHE A 30 4.11 -35.68 -0.09
C PHE A 30 4.09 -35.74 1.44
N MET A 31 4.91 -34.89 2.08
CA MET A 31 4.81 -34.64 3.52
C MET A 31 4.19 -33.27 3.68
N ALA A 32 3.01 -33.20 4.30
CA ALA A 32 2.26 -31.96 4.45
C ALA A 32 1.59 -31.92 5.82
N THR A 33 1.24 -30.74 6.30
CA THR A 33 0.49 -30.57 7.56
C THR A 33 -1.00 -30.80 7.37
N ASP A 34 -1.51 -30.59 6.15
CA ASP A 34 -2.91 -30.76 5.81
C ASP A 34 -3.08 -31.22 4.34
N PRO A 35 -4.28 -31.70 3.94
CA PRO A 35 -4.55 -32.13 2.58
C PRO A 35 -4.40 -31.02 1.53
N ARG A 36 -4.64 -29.75 1.89
CA ARG A 36 -4.54 -28.61 0.95
C ARG A 36 -3.09 -28.28 0.64
N ASP A 37 -2.19 -28.41 1.61
CA ASP A 37 -0.76 -28.26 1.43
C ASP A 37 -0.21 -29.41 0.57
N ALA A 38 -0.71 -30.64 0.73
CA ALA A 38 -0.38 -31.74 -0.17
C ALA A 38 -0.82 -31.45 -1.63
N LEU A 39 -2.03 -30.91 -1.83
CA LEU A 39 -2.49 -30.43 -3.14
C LEU A 39 -1.64 -29.26 -3.67
N SER A 40 -1.15 -28.40 -2.78
CA SER A 40 -0.27 -27.28 -3.14
C SER A 40 1.06 -27.78 -3.67
N GLN A 41 1.67 -28.76 -3.00
CA GLN A 41 2.88 -29.43 -3.46
C GLN A 41 2.68 -30.17 -4.79
N LEU A 42 1.52 -30.82 -4.97
CA LEU A 42 1.13 -31.41 -6.25
C LEU A 42 1.10 -30.34 -7.36
N ALA A 43 0.45 -29.19 -7.11
CA ALA A 43 0.38 -28.09 -8.06
C ALA A 43 1.78 -27.59 -8.45
N TYR A 44 2.68 -27.35 -7.49
CA TYR A 44 4.08 -26.97 -7.77
C TYR A 44 4.77 -27.98 -8.69
N SER A 45 4.57 -29.29 -8.44
CA SER A 45 5.17 -30.33 -9.27
C SER A 45 4.65 -30.33 -10.72
N CYS A 46 3.44 -29.83 -10.93
CA CYS A 46 2.76 -29.74 -12.22
C CYS A 46 3.11 -28.48 -13.02
N ILE A 47 3.69 -27.44 -12.40
CA ILE A 47 4.00 -26.15 -13.06
C ILE A 47 4.83 -26.33 -14.33
N LYS A 48 5.79 -27.26 -14.31
CA LYS A 48 6.67 -27.56 -15.46
C LYS A 48 5.93 -28.05 -16.71
N HIS A 49 4.68 -28.48 -16.57
CA HIS A 49 3.85 -28.97 -17.68
C HIS A 49 2.90 -27.90 -18.24
N ILE A 50 2.82 -26.72 -17.59
CA ILE A 50 1.97 -25.63 -18.03
C ILE A 50 2.62 -24.98 -19.27
N PRO A 51 1.90 -24.79 -20.38
CA PRO A 51 2.44 -24.27 -21.63
C PRO A 51 2.54 -22.74 -21.60
N VAL A 52 3.25 -22.21 -20.61
CA VAL A 52 3.53 -20.79 -20.42
C VAL A 52 5.03 -20.59 -20.21
N ASP A 53 5.51 -19.40 -20.57
CA ASP A 53 6.87 -18.99 -20.19
C ASP A 53 7.03 -19.07 -18.67
N SER A 54 8.26 -19.36 -18.22
CA SER A 54 8.60 -19.56 -16.81
C SER A 54 7.86 -18.59 -15.89
N LEU A 55 7.07 -19.13 -14.97
CA LEU A 55 6.32 -18.34 -14.00
C LEU A 55 7.27 -17.76 -12.96
N SER A 56 7.07 -16.49 -12.62
CA SER A 56 7.72 -15.89 -11.44
C SER A 56 7.20 -16.54 -10.16
N GLU A 57 7.95 -16.45 -9.06
CA GLU A 57 7.57 -17.04 -7.76
C GLU A 57 6.15 -16.64 -7.32
N ASN A 58 5.83 -15.34 -7.38
CA ASN A 58 4.49 -14.84 -7.06
C ASN A 58 3.38 -15.45 -7.94
N GLU A 59 3.66 -15.71 -9.22
CA GLU A 59 2.70 -16.32 -10.14
C GLU A 59 2.52 -17.81 -9.84
N GLN A 60 3.60 -18.50 -9.47
CA GLN A 60 3.55 -19.89 -9.02
C GLN A 60 2.70 -20.01 -7.76
N ASP A 61 2.94 -19.15 -6.77
CA ASP A 61 2.19 -19.15 -5.51
C ASP A 61 0.71 -18.87 -5.72
N CYS A 62 0.36 -17.90 -6.58
CA CYS A 62 -1.03 -17.61 -6.92
C CYS A 62 -1.71 -18.82 -7.56
N PHE A 63 -1.03 -19.48 -8.51
CA PHE A 63 -1.54 -20.69 -9.16
C PHE A 63 -1.76 -21.82 -8.15
N VAL A 64 -0.77 -22.07 -7.30
CA VAL A 64 -0.82 -23.12 -6.29
C VAL A 64 -1.97 -22.90 -5.32
N LYS A 65 -2.12 -21.68 -4.79
CA LYS A 65 -3.24 -21.30 -3.91
C LYS A 65 -4.59 -21.44 -4.61
N ALA A 66 -4.68 -21.04 -5.88
CA ALA A 66 -5.90 -21.16 -6.67
C ALA A 66 -6.31 -22.63 -6.89
N PHE A 67 -5.33 -23.54 -7.03
CA PHE A 67 -5.59 -24.96 -7.20
C PHE A 67 -5.96 -25.68 -5.89
N SER A 68 -5.21 -25.44 -4.81
CA SER A 68 -5.44 -26.11 -3.54
C SER A 68 -6.66 -25.61 -2.78
N ASN A 69 -7.10 -24.38 -3.07
CA ASN A 69 -8.28 -23.79 -2.47
C ASN A 69 -9.13 -22.99 -3.48
N PRO A 70 -9.90 -23.68 -4.35
CA PRO A 70 -10.66 -23.02 -5.41
C PRO A 70 -11.83 -22.17 -4.88
N THR A 71 -12.25 -22.37 -3.63
CA THR A 71 -13.36 -21.64 -3.00
C THR A 71 -12.95 -20.29 -2.42
N LYS A 72 -11.65 -20.07 -2.17
CA LYS A 72 -11.12 -18.83 -1.59
C LYS A 72 -10.38 -17.98 -2.62
N PRO A 73 -10.34 -16.65 -2.46
CA PRO A 73 -9.50 -15.81 -3.29
C PRO A 73 -8.02 -16.18 -3.08
N PHE A 74 -7.31 -16.45 -4.18
CA PHE A 74 -5.87 -16.74 -4.15
C PHE A 74 -4.99 -15.49 -4.13
N LEU A 75 -5.58 -14.32 -4.37
CA LEU A 75 -4.92 -13.03 -4.37
C LEU A 75 -5.87 -11.96 -3.83
N GLU A 76 -5.47 -11.31 -2.75
CA GLU A 76 -6.20 -10.21 -2.14
C GLU A 76 -6.03 -8.93 -2.95
N LYS A 77 -7.09 -8.11 -2.97
CA LYS A 77 -7.04 -6.81 -3.63
C LYS A 77 -6.11 -5.88 -2.81
N PRO A 78 -5.18 -5.17 -3.45
CA PRO A 78 -4.25 -4.31 -2.73
C PRO A 78 -4.97 -3.12 -2.06
N ASP A 79 -4.51 -2.74 -0.88
CA ASP A 79 -4.91 -1.51 -0.20
C ASP A 79 -4.39 -0.30 -0.97
N LEU A 80 -5.28 0.67 -1.20
CA LEU A 80 -4.96 1.89 -1.93
C LEU A 80 -4.50 2.97 -0.95
N LEU A 81 -3.51 3.75 -1.37
CA LEU A 81 -3.03 4.91 -0.62
C LEU A 81 -4.13 5.97 -0.57
N GLU A 82 -4.36 6.52 0.63
CA GLU A 82 -5.34 7.57 0.86
C GLU A 82 -4.85 8.92 0.33
N VAL A 83 -5.75 9.67 -0.30
CA VAL A 83 -5.45 11.03 -0.77
C VAL A 83 -5.47 12.04 0.39
N PRO A 84 -4.56 13.04 0.41
CA PRO A 84 -4.55 14.08 1.44
C PRO A 84 -5.90 14.81 1.55
N LYS A 85 -6.31 15.12 2.78
CA LYS A 85 -7.58 15.82 3.05
C LYS A 85 -7.62 17.20 2.38
N PRO A 86 -8.79 17.67 1.91
CA PRO A 86 -8.94 19.01 1.35
C PRO A 86 -8.46 20.10 2.31
N ILE A 87 -7.69 21.06 1.80
CA ILE A 87 -7.35 22.29 2.52
C ILE A 87 -8.58 23.21 2.43
N PRO A 88 -9.12 23.73 3.54
CA PRO A 88 -10.25 24.67 3.51
C PRO A 88 -9.93 25.89 2.65
N ASP A 89 -10.89 26.36 1.87
CA ASP A 89 -10.79 27.62 1.15
C ASP A 89 -10.85 28.76 2.17
N ILE A 90 -9.72 29.47 2.32
CA ILE A 90 -9.63 30.65 3.18
C ILE A 90 -9.73 31.86 2.25
N ASP A 91 -10.73 32.70 2.50
CA ASP A 91 -10.92 33.95 1.77
C ASP A 91 -9.91 34.97 2.31
N PHE A 92 -8.79 35.13 1.61
CA PHE A 92 -7.77 36.11 1.99
C PHE A 92 -8.16 37.48 1.44
N PRO A 93 -8.24 38.53 2.28
CA PRO A 93 -8.49 39.88 1.79
C PRO A 93 -7.39 40.28 0.80
N GLU A 94 -7.81 40.88 -0.32
CA GLU A 94 -6.94 41.33 -1.40
C GLU A 94 -5.83 42.25 -0.83
N PRO A 95 -4.54 42.03 -1.17
CA PRO A 95 -3.45 42.81 -0.61
C PRO A 95 -3.66 44.29 -0.92
N GLU A 96 -3.60 45.14 0.12
CA GLU A 96 -3.76 46.58 -0.03
C GLU A 96 -2.78 47.11 -1.09
N PRO A 97 -3.24 47.93 -2.05
CA PRO A 97 -2.39 48.43 -3.13
C PRO A 97 -1.19 49.17 -2.54
N ALA A 98 0.01 48.82 -3.01
CA ALA A 98 1.23 49.51 -2.61
C ALA A 98 1.04 51.03 -2.79
N PRO A 99 1.41 51.85 -1.77
CA PRO A 99 1.24 53.29 -1.86
C PRO A 99 1.94 53.80 -3.12
N PRO A 100 1.34 54.74 -3.87
CA PRO A 100 1.92 55.22 -5.11
C PRO A 100 3.32 55.76 -4.81
N ALA A 101 4.31 55.28 -5.55
CA ALA A 101 5.63 55.89 -5.57
C ALA A 101 5.41 57.38 -5.87
N THR A 102 5.82 58.24 -4.94
CA THR A 102 5.85 59.67 -5.13
C THR A 102 6.85 59.95 -6.26
N ASP A 103 6.33 60.05 -7.48
CA ASP A 103 6.99 60.69 -8.61
C ASP A 103 7.14 62.19 -8.25
N GLU A 104 8.26 62.58 -7.63
CA GLU A 104 8.65 63.98 -7.56
C GLU A 104 9.11 64.43 -8.95
N LYS A 105 8.18 65.06 -9.67
CA LYS A 105 8.40 65.67 -10.98
C LYS A 105 8.89 67.12 -10.82
N SER A 106 10.16 67.34 -11.17
CA SER A 106 10.70 68.43 -12.02
C SER A 106 10.62 69.92 -11.62
N LEU A 107 11.71 70.62 -12.00
CA LEU A 107 11.95 72.06 -12.28
C LEU A 107 12.53 72.85 -11.09
N ASP A 108 13.82 73.22 -11.02
CA ASP A 108 14.78 73.94 -11.91
C ASP A 108 14.92 75.44 -11.56
N GLU A 109 16.19 75.82 -11.37
CA GLU A 109 16.89 77.13 -11.23
C GLU A 109 16.34 78.31 -10.39
N SER A 110 17.15 78.76 -9.41
CA SER A 110 17.72 80.12 -9.40
C SER A 110 18.85 80.30 -8.36
N ASN A 111 20.00 80.79 -8.85
CA ASN A 111 21.20 81.20 -8.13
C ASN A 111 20.97 82.28 -7.05
N GLN A 112 21.68 82.20 -5.91
CA GLN A 112 22.59 83.27 -5.43
C GLN A 112 23.37 82.87 -4.17
N ASP A 113 24.69 83.02 -4.26
CA ASP A 113 25.68 83.03 -3.17
C ASP A 113 25.37 84.09 -2.10
N ASP A 114 25.61 83.79 -0.82
CA ASP A 114 26.26 84.75 0.09
C ASP A 114 27.01 84.06 1.25
N PHE A 115 28.05 84.72 1.69
CA PHE A 115 29.28 84.23 2.30
C PHE A 115 29.29 84.43 3.84
N SER A 116 30.12 83.61 4.52
CA SER A 116 30.86 83.88 5.79
C SER A 116 30.28 83.51 7.18
N GLU A 117 31.04 82.60 7.82
CA GLU A 117 31.82 82.83 9.07
C GLU A 117 31.20 82.46 10.44
N ASP A 118 31.79 81.40 11.00
CA ASP A 118 32.08 81.05 12.41
C ASP A 118 31.08 81.37 13.52
N GLY A 119 30.71 80.31 14.25
CA GLY A 119 30.26 80.49 15.63
C GLY A 119 29.65 79.25 16.26
N PHE A 120 30.45 78.59 17.09
CA PHE A 120 30.01 77.89 18.30
C PHE A 120 29.60 76.42 18.18
N VAL A 121 30.56 75.57 18.55
CA VAL A 121 30.39 74.18 19.00
C VAL A 121 29.40 74.14 20.17
N ASP A 122 28.35 73.31 20.05
CA ASP A 122 27.73 72.72 21.22
C ASP A 122 27.37 71.25 20.97
N ILE A 123 27.69 70.45 21.98
CA ILE A 123 27.73 69.00 21.99
C ILE A 123 26.33 68.47 22.28
N GLN A 124 25.78 67.61 21.41
CA GLN A 124 24.75 66.65 21.83
C GLN A 124 25.00 65.28 21.22
N ASP A 125 24.82 64.30 22.11
CA ASP A 125 25.24 62.92 22.05
C ASP A 125 24.84 62.16 20.78
N THR A 126 25.83 61.48 20.22
CA THR A 126 25.67 60.32 19.36
C THR A 126 24.98 59.18 20.12
N GLU A 127 23.66 59.14 20.08
CA GLU A 127 22.86 57.93 20.29
C GLU A 127 21.99 57.70 19.06
N SER A 128 22.38 56.73 18.22
CA SER A 128 21.48 55.76 17.57
C SER A 128 22.15 55.12 16.37
N ALA A 129 22.89 54.04 16.62
CA ALA A 129 23.08 52.99 15.63
C ALA A 129 22.39 51.73 16.17
N VAL A 130 21.07 51.79 16.35
CA VAL A 130 20.27 50.57 16.42
C VAL A 130 20.04 50.14 14.98
N ALA A 131 20.80 49.15 14.54
CA ALA A 131 20.53 48.43 13.31
C ALA A 131 19.08 47.94 13.37
N THR A 132 18.22 48.54 12.55
CA THR A 132 16.87 48.01 12.29
C THR A 132 17.04 46.57 11.81
N PRO A 133 16.44 45.58 12.48
CA PRO A 133 16.46 44.22 11.99
C PRO A 133 15.75 44.22 10.64
N ASP A 134 16.42 43.66 9.63
CA ASP A 134 15.88 43.46 8.28
C ASP A 134 14.58 42.66 8.39
N LEU A 135 13.45 43.37 8.39
CA LEU A 135 12.13 42.78 8.41
C LEU A 135 11.90 42.22 7.01
N GLN A 136 12.38 40.99 6.80
CA GLN A 136 11.98 40.21 5.62
C GLN A 136 10.45 40.29 5.52
N PRO A 137 9.89 40.72 4.37
CA PRO A 137 8.45 40.79 4.19
C PRO A 137 7.87 39.41 4.48
N LYS A 138 6.93 39.32 5.45
CA LYS A 138 6.19 38.08 5.67
C LYS A 138 5.55 37.68 4.33
N PRO A 139 5.71 36.42 3.88
CA PRO A 139 5.08 35.97 2.66
C PRO A 139 3.58 36.21 2.72
N ASP A 140 2.97 36.57 1.59
CA ASP A 140 1.52 36.75 1.49
C ASP A 140 0.81 35.43 1.86
N PRO A 141 -0.06 35.43 2.89
CA PRO A 141 -0.82 34.24 3.28
C PRO A 141 -1.60 33.59 2.14
N ALA A 142 -2.06 34.38 1.16
CA ALA A 142 -2.74 33.87 -0.03
C ALA A 142 -1.78 33.06 -0.94
N ALA A 143 -0.53 33.53 -1.09
CA ALA A 143 0.49 32.83 -1.87
C ALA A 143 0.92 31.53 -1.20
N GLU A 144 1.06 31.51 0.13
CA GLU A 144 1.37 30.27 0.87
C GLU A 144 0.24 29.24 0.79
N HIS A 145 -1.02 29.66 0.86
CA HIS A 145 -2.17 28.77 0.75
C HIS A 145 -2.28 28.17 -0.65
N LYS A 146 -2.09 28.98 -1.69
CA LYS A 146 -2.04 28.51 -3.08
C LYS A 146 -0.93 27.49 -3.29
N LEU A 147 0.28 27.74 -2.77
CA LEU A 147 1.40 26.80 -2.87
C LEU A 147 1.06 25.47 -2.18
N LYS A 148 0.46 25.49 -1.00
CA LYS A 148 0.01 24.28 -0.29
C LYS A 148 -1.08 23.53 -1.05
N GLN A 149 -1.99 24.22 -1.73
CA GLN A 149 -2.98 23.59 -2.60
C GLN A 149 -2.32 22.92 -3.81
N GLU A 150 -1.36 23.58 -4.46
CA GLU A 150 -0.60 23.02 -5.58
C GLU A 150 0.21 21.80 -5.17
N GLU A 151 0.88 21.85 -4.01
CA GLU A 151 1.62 20.72 -3.43
C GLU A 151 0.69 19.54 -3.14
N ARG A 152 -0.47 19.80 -2.52
CA ARG A 152 -1.50 18.78 -2.29
C ARG A 152 -1.96 18.13 -3.59
N LEU A 153 -2.25 18.91 -4.63
CA LEU A 153 -2.71 18.38 -5.91
C LEU A 153 -1.61 17.53 -6.57
N ALA A 154 -0.34 17.95 -6.48
CA ALA A 154 0.78 17.17 -6.98
C ALA A 154 0.93 15.84 -6.22
N GLU A 155 0.73 15.85 -4.91
CA GLU A 155 0.74 14.63 -4.07
C GLU A 155 -0.41 13.68 -4.43
N ILE A 156 -1.61 14.21 -4.65
CA ILE A 156 -2.77 13.42 -5.10
C ILE A 156 -2.47 12.73 -6.43
N VAL A 157 -1.96 13.46 -7.43
CA VAL A 157 -1.62 12.88 -8.74
C VAL A 157 -0.59 11.77 -8.60
N LYS A 158 0.39 11.93 -7.72
CA LYS A 158 1.39 10.89 -7.44
C LYS A 158 0.76 9.65 -6.81
N ILE A 159 -0.11 9.84 -5.80
CA ILE A 159 -0.82 8.76 -5.11
C ILE A 159 -1.75 8.01 -6.06
N GLU A 160 -2.53 8.73 -6.87
CA GLU A 160 -3.42 8.14 -7.87
C GLU A 160 -2.65 7.30 -8.87
N LYS A 161 -1.50 7.80 -9.36
CA LYS A 161 -0.63 7.03 -10.24
C LYS A 161 -0.12 5.74 -9.57
N GLN A 162 0.33 5.81 -8.32
CA GLN A 162 0.79 4.64 -7.58
C GLN A 162 -0.34 3.61 -7.38
N ASN A 163 -1.53 4.07 -7.02
CA ASN A 163 -2.72 3.23 -6.87
C ASN A 163 -3.12 2.56 -8.19
N GLN A 164 -3.04 3.29 -9.30
CA GLN A 164 -3.28 2.73 -10.63
C GLN A 164 -2.27 1.63 -10.96
N GLU A 165 -0.97 1.88 -10.75
CA GLU A 165 0.06 0.88 -10.99
C GLU A 165 -0.12 -0.39 -10.12
N LEU A 166 -0.56 -0.23 -8.87
CA LEU A 166 -0.88 -1.35 -7.98
C LEU A 166 -2.04 -2.19 -8.52
N LEU A 167 -3.13 -1.54 -8.95
CA LEU A 167 -4.29 -2.21 -9.51
C LEU A 167 -3.96 -2.93 -10.82
N GLU A 168 -3.21 -2.28 -11.72
CA GLU A 168 -2.79 -2.89 -12.98
C GLU A 168 -1.93 -4.15 -12.76
N ARG A 169 -1.01 -4.12 -11.78
CA ARG A 169 -0.22 -5.30 -11.40
C ARG A 169 -1.10 -6.42 -10.84
N TYR A 170 -2.02 -6.08 -9.93
CA TYR A 170 -2.97 -7.02 -9.37
C TYR A 170 -3.82 -7.68 -10.46
N GLU A 171 -4.42 -6.90 -11.35
CA GLU A 171 -5.27 -7.41 -12.43
C GLU A 171 -4.48 -8.28 -13.42
N LYS A 172 -3.25 -7.88 -13.76
CA LYS A 172 -2.39 -8.67 -14.64
C LYS A 172 -2.09 -10.03 -14.03
N LEU A 173 -1.71 -10.08 -12.75
CA LEU A 173 -1.41 -11.30 -12.03
C LEU A 173 -2.66 -12.19 -11.92
N ASN A 174 -3.78 -11.61 -11.48
CA ASN A 174 -5.06 -12.30 -11.34
C ASN A 174 -5.53 -12.92 -12.66
N ASN A 175 -5.50 -12.14 -13.76
CA ASN A 175 -5.88 -12.63 -15.08
C ASN A 175 -4.95 -13.73 -15.60
N LYS A 176 -3.65 -13.64 -15.34
CA LYS A 176 -2.69 -14.67 -15.75
C LYS A 176 -2.96 -15.98 -15.01
N THR A 177 -3.11 -15.93 -13.68
CA THR A 177 -3.45 -17.10 -12.86
C THR A 177 -4.76 -17.72 -13.29
N ARG A 178 -5.81 -16.91 -13.53
CA ARG A 178 -7.10 -17.41 -14.03
C ARG A 178 -6.97 -18.17 -15.34
N ARG A 179 -6.23 -17.65 -16.32
CA ARG A 179 -5.99 -18.34 -17.60
C ARG A 179 -5.27 -19.67 -17.42
N ILE A 180 -4.29 -19.71 -16.51
CA ILE A 180 -3.58 -20.94 -16.18
C ILE A 180 -4.54 -21.96 -15.57
N MET A 181 -5.39 -21.55 -14.62
CA MET A 181 -6.39 -22.42 -14.01
C MET A 181 -7.43 -22.92 -15.02
N GLU A 182 -7.95 -22.06 -15.89
CA GLU A 182 -8.86 -22.43 -16.97
C GLU A 182 -8.27 -23.50 -17.90
N TRP A 183 -6.95 -23.45 -18.13
CA TRP A 183 -6.25 -24.49 -18.86
C TRP A 183 -6.02 -25.75 -18.01
N PHE A 184 -5.55 -25.60 -16.78
CA PHE A 184 -5.05 -26.68 -15.92
C PHE A 184 -6.17 -27.55 -15.33
N THR A 185 -7.23 -26.95 -14.78
CA THR A 185 -8.32 -27.65 -14.11
C THR A 185 -8.95 -28.78 -14.93
N PRO A 186 -9.32 -28.60 -16.22
CA PRO A 186 -9.89 -29.69 -17.00
C PRO A 186 -8.87 -30.75 -17.44
N ARG A 187 -7.57 -30.54 -17.19
CA ARG A 187 -6.49 -31.42 -17.67
C ARG A 187 -5.89 -32.27 -16.57
N ILE A 188 -6.08 -31.90 -15.31
CA ILE A 188 -5.61 -32.65 -14.15
C ILE A 188 -6.77 -33.49 -13.63
N GLU A 189 -6.54 -34.78 -13.48
CA GLU A 189 -7.48 -35.71 -12.83
C GLU A 189 -6.77 -36.34 -11.64
N ILE A 190 -7.30 -36.12 -10.43
CA ILE A 190 -6.83 -36.79 -9.23
C ILE A 190 -7.65 -38.06 -9.06
N MET A 191 -7.00 -39.21 -9.23
CA MET A 191 -7.62 -40.52 -9.21
C MET A 191 -7.69 -41.09 -7.80
N THR A 192 -6.58 -40.96 -7.06
CA THR A 192 -6.45 -41.43 -5.68
C THR A 192 -5.89 -40.30 -4.83
N PHE A 193 -6.53 -40.01 -3.70
CA PHE A 193 -6.01 -39.10 -2.69
C PHE A 193 -6.15 -39.75 -1.33
N GLU A 194 -5.03 -40.00 -0.64
CA GLU A 194 -5.02 -40.71 0.62
C GLU A 194 -4.02 -40.11 1.61
N GLU A 195 -4.30 -40.33 2.88
CA GLU A 195 -3.47 -39.97 4.03
C GLU A 195 -2.98 -41.23 4.75
N HIS A 196 -1.70 -41.25 5.12
CA HIS A 196 -1.13 -42.33 5.94
C HIS A 196 -1.40 -42.10 7.42
N ASN A 197 -2.14 -43.03 8.03
CA ASN A 197 -2.35 -43.06 9.46
C ASN A 197 -1.21 -43.83 10.14
N ARG A 198 -0.32 -43.09 10.82
CA ARG A 198 0.85 -43.64 11.52
C ARG A 198 0.52 -44.60 12.66
N TRP A 199 -0.68 -44.52 13.23
CA TRP A 199 -1.08 -45.35 14.37
C TRP A 199 -1.61 -46.71 13.94
N THR A 200 -2.26 -46.78 12.79
CA THR A 200 -2.86 -48.01 12.25
C THR A 200 -2.05 -48.60 11.09
N ASP A 201 -0.99 -47.91 10.66
CA ASP A 201 -0.17 -48.23 9.48
C ASP A 201 -1.03 -48.53 8.24
N SER A 202 -2.04 -47.69 8.03
CA SER A 202 -3.01 -47.85 6.95
C SER A 202 -3.26 -46.53 6.25
N TRP A 203 -3.73 -46.62 5.01
CA TRP A 203 -4.10 -45.47 4.20
C TRP A 203 -5.59 -45.20 4.30
N THR A 204 -5.94 -43.93 4.50
CA THR A 204 -7.33 -43.46 4.54
C THR A 204 -7.60 -42.59 3.32
N SER A 205 -8.61 -42.93 2.54
CA SER A 205 -9.01 -42.14 1.37
C SER A 205 -9.62 -40.81 1.78
N ILE A 206 -9.17 -39.76 1.10
CA ILE A 206 -9.69 -38.40 1.20
C ILE A 206 -10.57 -38.14 -0.02
N GLU A 207 -11.76 -37.61 0.21
CA GLU A 207 -12.65 -37.20 -0.88
C GLU A 207 -12.12 -35.92 -1.55
N TYR A 208 -12.12 -35.89 -2.88
CA TYR A 208 -11.74 -34.74 -3.68
C TYR A 208 -12.88 -34.39 -4.65
N PRO A 209 -13.24 -33.10 -4.83
CA PRO A 209 -12.63 -31.89 -4.24
C PRO A 209 -12.85 -31.76 -2.72
N LEU A 210 -11.89 -31.12 -2.02
CA LEU A 210 -11.99 -30.88 -0.58
C LEU A 210 -13.10 -29.88 -0.24
N GLU A 211 -13.89 -30.19 0.79
CA GLU A 211 -14.92 -29.27 1.30
C GLU A 211 -14.31 -27.94 1.79
N PRO A 212 -15.00 -26.80 1.58
CA PRO A 212 -14.54 -25.51 2.09
C PRO A 212 -14.48 -25.53 3.63
N ASN A 213 -13.35 -25.09 4.19
CA ASN A 213 -13.21 -24.96 5.64
C ASN A 213 -14.10 -23.80 6.13
N GLU A 214 -15.15 -24.10 6.90
CA GLU A 214 -15.99 -23.07 7.57
C GLU A 214 -15.24 -22.36 8.72
N GLU A 215 -14.13 -22.93 9.22
CA GLU A 215 -13.45 -22.47 10.43
C GLU A 215 -12.55 -21.23 10.24
N ASP A 216 -12.15 -20.90 9.00
CA ASP A 216 -11.27 -19.76 8.72
C ASP A 216 -12.02 -18.42 8.61
N ASP A 217 -13.36 -18.43 8.59
CA ASP A 217 -14.20 -17.23 8.48
C ASP A 217 -14.63 -16.68 9.85
N SER A 218 -13.98 -17.10 10.94
CA SER A 218 -14.20 -16.47 12.25
C SER A 218 -13.44 -15.14 12.30
N PRO A 219 -14.10 -13.96 12.14
CA PRO A 219 -13.45 -12.72 12.46
C PRO A 219 -13.07 -12.80 13.94
N ASN A 220 -11.79 -12.59 14.21
CA ASN A 220 -11.25 -12.51 15.56
C ASN A 220 -11.93 -11.32 16.28
N LEU A 221 -13.11 -11.55 16.87
CA LEU A 221 -13.86 -10.60 17.68
C LEU A 221 -13.27 -10.54 19.09
N GLU A 222 -11.98 -10.23 19.17
CA GLU A 222 -11.31 -9.84 20.41
C GLU A 222 -10.60 -8.51 20.20
N ASP A 223 -11.36 -7.45 19.88
CA ASP A 223 -10.94 -6.08 20.17
C ASP A 223 -12.13 -5.12 20.06
N SER A 224 -13.06 -5.21 21.01
CA SER A 224 -14.01 -4.14 21.34
C SER A 224 -14.68 -4.40 22.70
N GLN A 225 -13.89 -4.31 23.78
CA GLN A 225 -14.42 -3.92 25.08
C GLN A 225 -13.72 -2.64 25.55
N VAL A 226 -14.16 -1.52 24.98
CA VAL A 226 -13.94 -0.19 25.58
C VAL A 226 -15.27 0.56 25.56
N GLU A 227 -16.11 0.33 26.57
CA GLU A 227 -17.04 1.34 27.09
C GLU A 227 -17.11 1.12 28.60
N LYS A 228 -16.32 1.90 29.36
CA LYS A 228 -16.72 3.18 29.98
C LYS A 228 -17.88 3.01 30.97
N ASP A 229 -17.50 3.04 32.25
CA ASP A 229 -18.38 3.45 33.34
C ASP A 229 -19.11 4.75 32.99
N PRO A 230 -20.31 4.95 33.56
CA PRO A 230 -20.52 6.22 34.23
C PRO A 230 -21.06 6.05 35.64
N ILE A 231 -20.39 6.82 36.50
CA ILE A 231 -20.82 7.41 37.76
C ILE A 231 -22.31 7.78 37.75
N GLY A 232 -23.01 7.40 38.83
CA GLY A 232 -24.36 7.82 39.17
C GLY A 232 -24.80 7.22 40.51
#